data_AF-A0A7W6Q4B4-F1
#
_entry.id   AF-A0A7W6Q4B4-F1
#
_cell.length_a   1.000
_cell.length_b   1.000
_cell.length_c   1.000
_cell.angle_alpha   90.00
_cell.angle_beta   90.00
_cell.angle_gamma   90.00
#
_symmetry.space_group_name_H-M   'P 1'
#
loop_
_entity.id
_entity.type
_entity.pdbx_description
1 polymer ?
#
loop_
_entity_poly.entity_id
_entity_poly.type
_entity_poly.pdbx_seq_one_letter_code
_entity_poly.pdbx_strand_id
1 'polypeptide(L)'
;MSQRIVQVPKSSKMPELAIGAAYLAIGALFIGVFTAFQMPLMICVTLGLTLVFAATALLIDKYTTADWIISALSSAKPPTAYNLSLDFALPRLRAALTISEPREGSGLFSLLSDVFTYRLLDRAMLIAVAYPVLLLLLYWALVGQGGFLGEVQIIPPADAYWKGPATLGGVAMIFLAYFSETRAAVSPKRFVRSVSSLLGAGAIVGFTVFNYFAELPTGAFAVAVAFAIAGAVAFAFAGAVAVAIAVAFAFAVAGTVAFAGAVAGTVAIAIAVAVAVAFAGAVAGTVAFAIASAKLIASERTKTASLLAIGFPSIGALLVVWLLPWEGFGDSAPLAATVLLFLGILPVLNALFDTVSYGVTLALAERGRNDWALLWGLADAAVAMTLFLALGAVLVVVISGMEALSGVPFADLNTLLTQRIGASEYWWLYAMLFSTALPTVLHLCLACLSLQALLPLRWRNGLCGLIRRAHEGVALDGVAATFLLGSFFTLGLAVPLLLIYWIGVVFWSSLVGPFLYGYQSLLFNLYGLITG
;
A
#
# COMPACT_ATOMS: atom_id res chain seq x y z
N MET A 1 -7.49 7.79 -64.27
CA MET A 1 -7.21 7.90 -62.82
C MET A 1 -8.26 8.81 -62.20
N SER A 2 -9.24 8.25 -61.50
CA SER A 2 -10.26 8.98 -60.75
C SER A 2 -10.45 8.24 -59.42
N GLN A 3 -9.98 8.85 -58.33
CA GLN A 3 -10.12 8.32 -56.98
C GLN A 3 -11.58 8.48 -56.55
N ARG A 4 -12.30 7.36 -56.40
CA ARG A 4 -13.59 7.34 -55.69
C ARG A 4 -13.32 7.53 -54.20
N ILE A 5 -13.60 8.73 -53.71
CA ILE A 5 -13.74 9.00 -52.28
C ILE A 5 -15.01 8.28 -51.81
N VAL A 6 -14.82 7.23 -51.03
CA VAL A 6 -15.91 6.53 -50.33
C VAL A 6 -16.38 7.46 -49.21
N GLN A 7 -17.56 8.06 -49.37
CA GLN A 7 -18.21 8.82 -48.30
C GLN A 7 -18.68 7.84 -47.21
N VAL A 8 -18.10 8.00 -46.01
CA VAL A 8 -18.60 7.35 -44.79
C VAL A 8 -19.95 7.99 -44.43
N PRO A 9 -21.01 7.20 -44.21
CA PRO A 9 -22.32 7.75 -43.89
C PRO A 9 -22.29 8.44 -42.52
N LYS A 10 -22.81 9.67 -42.46
CA LYS A 10 -23.08 10.38 -41.20
C LYS A 10 -24.04 9.53 -40.36
N SER A 11 -23.58 9.04 -39.21
CA SER A 11 -24.42 8.33 -38.25
C SER A 11 -25.56 9.22 -37.78
N SER A 12 -26.78 8.72 -37.92
CA SER A 12 -27.98 9.32 -37.35
C SER A 12 -27.86 9.31 -35.83
N LYS A 13 -27.86 10.49 -35.21
CA LYS A 13 -27.95 10.63 -33.75
C LYS A 13 -29.25 9.97 -33.26
N MET A 14 -29.10 8.84 -32.58
CA MET A 14 -30.11 8.22 -31.70
C MET A 14 -29.60 8.27 -30.24
N PRO A 15 -30.49 8.17 -29.23
CA PRO A 15 -30.61 9.15 -28.16
C PRO A 15 -29.63 8.91 -27.01
N GLU A 16 -28.55 9.69 -26.98
CA GLU A 16 -27.57 9.74 -25.88
C GLU A 16 -28.24 10.01 -24.51
N LEU A 17 -29.40 10.67 -24.49
CA LEU A 17 -30.15 10.95 -23.26
C LEU A 17 -30.86 9.73 -22.66
N ALA A 18 -31.36 8.80 -23.47
CA ALA A 18 -32.11 7.63 -22.97
C ALA A 18 -31.17 6.58 -22.36
N ILE A 19 -29.97 6.47 -22.93
CA ILE A 19 -28.90 5.60 -22.43
C ILE A 19 -28.32 6.19 -21.13
N GLY A 20 -28.07 7.50 -21.09
CA GLY A 20 -27.63 8.18 -19.86
C GLY A 20 -28.65 8.07 -18.71
N ALA A 21 -29.95 8.19 -19.01
CA ALA A 21 -31.01 8.05 -18.01
C ALA A 21 -31.17 6.60 -17.50
N ALA A 22 -30.98 5.60 -18.36
CA ALA A 22 -30.98 4.20 -17.95
C ALA A 22 -29.78 3.88 -17.03
N TYR A 23 -28.59 4.43 -17.31
CA TYR A 23 -27.42 4.28 -16.44
C TYR A 23 -27.59 4.97 -15.07
N LEU A 24 -28.21 6.15 -15.04
CA LEU A 24 -28.54 6.85 -13.80
C LEU A 24 -29.62 6.11 -12.98
N ALA A 25 -30.64 5.56 -13.64
CA ALA A 25 -31.69 4.79 -12.98
C ALA A 25 -31.17 3.45 -12.42
N ILE A 26 -30.30 2.75 -13.15
CA ILE A 26 -29.63 1.53 -12.66
C ILE A 26 -28.69 1.89 -11.50
N GLY A 27 -27.91 2.97 -11.60
CA GLY A 27 -27.05 3.44 -10.51
C GLY A 27 -27.81 3.83 -9.23
N ALA A 28 -28.96 4.50 -9.37
CA ALA A 28 -29.81 4.89 -8.24
C ALA A 28 -30.54 3.70 -7.59
N LEU A 29 -31.04 2.75 -8.40
CA LEU A 29 -31.61 1.49 -7.90
C LEU A 29 -30.54 0.65 -7.18
N PHE A 30 -29.28 0.72 -7.66
CA PHE A 30 -28.13 0.06 -7.04
C PHE A 30 -27.83 0.64 -5.67
N ILE A 31 -27.70 1.96 -5.53
CA ILE A 31 -27.45 2.67 -4.25
C ILE A 31 -28.58 2.42 -3.23
N GLY A 32 -29.83 2.25 -3.68
CA GLY A 32 -30.97 1.93 -2.82
C GLY A 32 -30.95 0.50 -2.26
N VAL A 33 -30.43 -0.48 -3.01
CA VAL A 33 -30.19 -1.86 -2.52
C VAL A 33 -28.89 -1.92 -1.69
N PHE A 34 -27.94 -1.02 -1.97
CA PHE A 34 -26.61 -0.86 -1.36
C PHE A 34 -26.61 -0.42 0.10
N THR A 35 -27.64 0.27 0.58
CA THR A 35 -27.77 0.67 1.99
C THR A 35 -28.35 -0.44 2.87
N ALA A 36 -28.90 -1.50 2.28
CA ALA A 36 -29.63 -2.55 3.00
C ALA A 36 -28.77 -3.75 3.43
N PHE A 37 -27.57 -3.97 2.87
CA PHE A 37 -26.77 -5.19 3.15
C PHE A 37 -25.30 -4.89 3.46
N GLN A 38 -24.93 -5.05 4.75
CA GLN A 38 -23.61 -4.72 5.34
C GLN A 38 -22.47 -5.70 4.98
N MET A 39 -22.02 -5.82 3.72
CA MET A 39 -20.90 -6.71 3.36
C MET A 39 -19.79 -6.03 2.49
N PRO A 40 -18.64 -5.66 3.08
CA PRO A 40 -17.52 -4.97 2.40
C PRO A 40 -16.85 -5.73 1.25
N LEU A 41 -16.79 -7.07 1.31
CA LEU A 41 -16.15 -7.89 0.28
C LEU A 41 -16.97 -7.90 -1.03
N MET A 42 -18.29 -7.97 -0.91
CA MET A 42 -19.22 -7.86 -2.04
C MET A 42 -19.13 -6.48 -2.69
N ILE A 43 -18.93 -5.40 -1.90
CA ILE A 43 -18.73 -4.04 -2.41
C ILE A 43 -17.52 -3.96 -3.34
N CYS A 44 -16.38 -4.52 -2.95
CA CYS A 44 -15.17 -4.51 -3.77
C CYS A 44 -15.31 -5.34 -5.05
N VAL A 45 -15.92 -6.52 -4.95
CA VAL A 45 -16.20 -7.39 -6.11
C VAL A 45 -17.17 -6.70 -7.07
N THR A 46 -18.17 -5.99 -6.55
CA THR A 46 -19.23 -5.34 -7.33
C THR A 46 -18.79 -4.01 -7.95
N LEU A 47 -17.97 -3.22 -7.26
CA LEU A 47 -17.32 -2.03 -7.83
C LEU A 47 -16.29 -2.41 -8.90
N GLY A 48 -15.48 -3.44 -8.65
CA GLY A 48 -14.56 -4.00 -9.64
C GLY A 48 -15.30 -4.50 -10.87
N LEU A 49 -16.39 -5.24 -10.67
CA LEU A 49 -17.37 -5.65 -11.69
C LEU A 49 -17.85 -4.48 -12.55
N THR A 50 -18.34 -3.42 -11.91
CA THR A 50 -18.94 -2.25 -12.57
C THR A 50 -17.89 -1.44 -13.35
N LEU A 51 -16.69 -1.29 -12.79
CA LEU A 51 -15.57 -0.62 -13.46
C LEU A 51 -15.04 -1.45 -14.63
N VAL A 52 -15.00 -2.77 -14.52
CA VAL A 52 -14.65 -3.67 -15.62
C VAL A 52 -15.69 -3.59 -16.72
N PHE A 53 -17.00 -3.59 -16.40
CA PHE A 53 -18.06 -3.40 -17.38
C PHE A 53 -17.98 -2.03 -18.08
N ALA A 54 -17.75 -0.95 -17.32
CA ALA A 54 -17.61 0.40 -17.88
C ALA A 54 -16.36 0.56 -18.76
N ALA A 55 -15.21 0.04 -18.32
CA ALA A 55 -13.98 0.07 -19.09
C ALA A 55 -14.09 -0.81 -20.34
N THR A 56 -14.72 -1.98 -20.26
CA THR A 56 -14.93 -2.87 -21.41
C THR A 56 -15.85 -2.24 -22.45
N ALA A 57 -16.93 -1.58 -22.03
CA ALA A 57 -17.82 -0.83 -22.92
C ALA A 57 -17.09 0.33 -23.62
N LEU A 58 -16.23 1.07 -22.90
CA LEU A 58 -15.40 2.15 -23.46
C LEU A 58 -14.29 1.64 -24.40
N LEU A 59 -13.80 0.42 -24.17
CA LEU A 59 -12.77 -0.22 -25.00
C LEU A 59 -13.36 -0.77 -26.31
N ILE A 60 -14.59 -1.30 -26.32
CA ILE A 60 -15.25 -1.82 -27.52
C ILE A 60 -15.57 -0.70 -28.54
N ASP A 61 -15.78 0.55 -28.09
CA ASP A 61 -16.16 1.68 -28.95
C ASP A 61 -15.06 2.12 -29.93
N LYS A 62 -13.80 1.70 -29.72
CA LYS A 62 -12.70 1.96 -30.66
C LYS A 62 -12.42 0.75 -31.55
N TYR A 63 -12.59 0.91 -32.87
CA TYR A 63 -12.29 -0.12 -33.89
C TYR A 63 -10.92 -0.81 -33.68
N THR A 64 -9.87 -0.05 -33.38
CA THR A 64 -8.51 -0.59 -33.15
C THR A 64 -8.42 -1.51 -31.92
N THR A 65 -9.29 -1.30 -30.94
CA THR A 65 -9.32 -2.09 -29.71
C THR A 65 -10.15 -3.36 -29.89
N ALA A 66 -11.24 -3.30 -30.66
CA ALA A 66 -12.07 -4.46 -30.97
C ALA A 66 -11.28 -5.53 -31.75
N ASP A 67 -10.51 -5.13 -32.77
CA ASP A 67 -9.65 -6.05 -33.52
C ASP A 67 -8.58 -6.69 -32.65
N TRP A 68 -8.00 -5.91 -31.72
CA TRP A 68 -7.04 -6.42 -30.76
C TRP A 68 -7.69 -7.43 -29.78
N ILE A 69 -8.89 -7.15 -29.26
CA ILE A 69 -9.65 -8.08 -28.40
C ILE A 69 -9.97 -9.38 -29.16
N ILE A 70 -10.43 -9.27 -30.42
CA ILE A 70 -10.75 -10.43 -31.26
C ILE A 70 -9.50 -11.27 -31.52
N SER A 71 -8.38 -10.63 -31.86
CA SER A 71 -7.09 -11.31 -32.05
C SER A 71 -6.65 -12.03 -30.77
N ALA A 72 -6.77 -11.36 -29.62
CA ALA A 72 -6.45 -11.94 -28.33
C ALA A 72 -7.32 -13.18 -28.01
N LEU A 73 -8.65 -13.06 -28.14
CA LEU A 73 -9.59 -14.13 -27.80
C LEU A 73 -9.49 -15.35 -28.72
N SER A 74 -9.19 -15.13 -30.01
CA SER A 74 -9.11 -16.19 -31.03
C SER A 74 -7.78 -16.95 -31.05
N SER A 75 -6.75 -16.45 -30.37
CA SER A 75 -5.46 -17.15 -30.23
C SER A 75 -5.61 -18.46 -29.45
N ALA A 76 -4.87 -19.50 -29.86
CA ALA A 76 -4.76 -20.75 -29.12
C ALA A 76 -4.16 -20.55 -27.72
N LYS A 77 -3.26 -19.57 -27.59
CA LYS A 77 -2.71 -19.06 -26.32
C LYS A 77 -3.10 -17.58 -26.22
N PRO A 78 -4.33 -17.27 -25.78
CA PRO A 78 -4.75 -15.88 -25.69
C PRO A 78 -3.79 -15.11 -24.78
N PRO A 79 -3.32 -13.90 -25.14
CA PRO A 79 -2.67 -13.04 -24.18
C PRO A 79 -3.66 -12.84 -23.03
N THR A 80 -3.32 -13.39 -21.88
CA THR A 80 -4.21 -13.40 -20.73
C THR A 80 -4.36 -11.97 -20.22
N ALA A 81 -5.50 -11.65 -19.62
CA ALA A 81 -5.66 -10.39 -18.89
C ALA A 81 -4.56 -10.19 -17.84
N TYR A 82 -4.00 -11.28 -17.33
CA TYR A 82 -2.78 -11.31 -16.53
C TYR A 82 -1.58 -10.70 -17.26
N ASN A 83 -1.22 -11.20 -18.45
CA ASN A 83 -0.08 -10.68 -19.21
C ASN A 83 -0.23 -9.19 -19.53
N LEU A 84 -1.44 -8.76 -19.90
CA LEU A 84 -1.71 -7.34 -20.18
C LEU A 84 -1.60 -6.45 -18.95
N SER A 85 -2.10 -6.94 -17.82
CA SER A 85 -1.99 -6.26 -16.54
C SER A 85 -0.52 -6.14 -16.14
N LEU A 86 0.28 -7.18 -16.36
CA LEU A 86 1.71 -7.18 -16.07
C LEU A 86 2.52 -6.32 -17.03
N ASP A 87 2.26 -6.35 -18.33
CA ASP A 87 2.92 -5.50 -19.33
C ASP A 87 2.66 -4.01 -19.04
N PHE A 88 1.50 -3.69 -18.44
CA PHE A 88 1.22 -2.36 -17.92
C PHE A 88 1.90 -2.10 -16.56
N ALA A 89 1.77 -3.00 -15.60
CA ALA A 89 2.17 -2.75 -14.22
C ALA A 89 3.67 -2.92 -13.97
N LEU A 90 4.30 -3.98 -14.48
CA LEU A 90 5.69 -4.33 -14.18
C LEU A 90 6.70 -3.25 -14.59
N PRO A 91 6.64 -2.64 -15.80
CA PRO A 91 7.58 -1.59 -16.16
C PRO A 91 7.48 -0.37 -15.23
N ARG A 92 6.25 -0.01 -14.82
CA ARG A 92 6.00 1.11 -13.91
C ARG A 92 6.47 0.79 -12.49
N LEU A 93 6.19 -0.41 -12.01
CA LEU A 93 6.60 -0.88 -10.69
C LEU A 93 8.13 -0.96 -10.60
N ARG A 94 8.79 -1.55 -11.61
CA ARG A 94 10.27 -1.58 -11.71
C ARG A 94 10.85 -0.19 -11.75
N ALA A 95 10.29 0.73 -12.54
CA ALA A 95 10.74 2.12 -12.58
C ALA A 95 10.58 2.82 -11.21
N ALA A 96 9.44 2.64 -10.53
CA ALA A 96 9.19 3.19 -9.20
C ALA A 96 10.16 2.63 -8.15
N LEU A 97 10.45 1.34 -8.23
CA LEU A 97 11.40 0.64 -7.37
C LEU A 97 12.87 0.81 -7.83
N THR A 98 13.10 1.47 -8.96
CA THR A 98 14.40 1.68 -9.60
C THR A 98 15.20 0.39 -9.84
N ILE A 99 14.48 -0.65 -10.28
CA ILE A 99 15.01 -1.97 -10.66
C ILE A 99 15.18 -2.00 -12.19
N SER A 100 16.26 -2.62 -12.66
CA SER A 100 16.52 -2.81 -14.10
C SER A 100 15.54 -3.77 -14.77
N GLU A 101 15.39 -3.64 -16.09
CA GLU A 101 14.66 -4.63 -16.87
C GLU A 101 15.39 -5.98 -16.86
N PRO A 102 14.64 -7.10 -16.80
CA PRO A 102 15.24 -8.43 -16.77
C PRO A 102 15.81 -8.74 -18.16
N ARG A 103 16.90 -9.52 -18.20
CA ARG A 103 17.44 -9.99 -19.48
C ARG A 103 16.47 -11.00 -20.11
N GLU A 104 16.31 -10.97 -21.42
CA GLU A 104 15.47 -11.95 -22.12
C GLU A 104 15.94 -13.38 -21.81
N GLY A 105 14.99 -14.28 -21.52
CA GLY A 105 15.29 -15.68 -21.21
C GLY A 105 15.90 -15.93 -19.83
N SER A 106 15.89 -14.95 -18.92
CA SER A 106 16.41 -15.12 -17.56
C SER A 106 15.68 -16.22 -16.77
N GLY A 107 16.44 -17.14 -16.18
CA GLY A 107 15.93 -18.10 -15.21
C GLY A 107 15.53 -17.43 -13.87
N LEU A 108 14.77 -18.14 -13.04
CA LEU A 108 14.24 -17.60 -11.76
C LEU A 108 15.33 -17.01 -10.86
N PHE A 109 16.47 -17.69 -10.72
CA PHE A 109 17.58 -17.19 -9.89
C PHE A 109 18.20 -15.89 -10.44
N SER A 110 18.26 -15.74 -11.77
CA SER A 110 18.72 -14.49 -12.40
C SER A 110 17.72 -13.38 -12.13
N LEU A 111 16.41 -13.66 -12.27
CA LEU A 111 15.36 -12.69 -11.98
C LEU A 111 15.40 -12.22 -10.51
N LEU A 112 15.58 -13.14 -9.57
CA LEU A 112 15.74 -12.80 -8.15
C LEU A 112 16.99 -11.94 -7.93
N SER A 113 18.13 -12.32 -8.52
CA SER A 113 19.37 -11.55 -8.41
C SER A 113 19.25 -10.14 -9.00
N ASP A 114 18.51 -9.97 -10.10
CA ASP A 114 18.32 -8.68 -10.76
C ASP A 114 17.40 -7.75 -9.94
N VAL A 115 16.46 -8.33 -9.19
CA VAL A 115 15.48 -7.60 -8.38
C VAL A 115 16.03 -7.22 -7.00
N PHE A 116 16.82 -8.09 -6.37
CA PHE A 116 17.39 -7.86 -5.05
C PHE A 116 18.52 -6.83 -5.08
N THR A 117 18.12 -5.57 -5.03
CA THR A 117 19.02 -4.41 -5.02
C THR A 117 18.80 -3.57 -3.76
N TYR A 118 19.82 -2.81 -3.39
CA TYR A 118 19.72 -1.84 -2.29
C TYR A 118 18.62 -0.79 -2.49
N ARG A 119 18.29 -0.53 -3.76
CA ARG A 119 17.23 0.40 -4.15
C ARG A 119 15.85 -0.15 -3.81
N LEU A 120 15.64 -1.45 -4.00
CA LEU A 120 14.41 -2.11 -3.58
C LEU A 120 14.24 -1.99 -2.06
N LEU A 121 15.30 -2.26 -1.30
CA LEU A 121 15.29 -2.07 0.14
C LEU A 121 15.00 -0.62 0.53
N ASP A 122 15.68 0.35 -0.09
CA ASP A 122 15.47 1.78 0.21
C ASP A 122 14.01 2.19 0.00
N ARG A 123 13.37 1.67 -1.07
CA ARG A 123 11.95 1.90 -1.34
C ARG A 123 11.04 1.14 -0.38
N ALA A 124 11.39 -0.08 0.00
CA ALA A 124 10.66 -0.84 1.01
C ALA A 124 10.70 -0.13 2.37
N MET A 125 11.85 0.44 2.77
CA MET A 125 11.96 1.26 4.00
C MET A 125 11.06 2.48 3.96
N LEU A 126 11.03 3.19 2.83
CA LEU A 126 10.14 4.33 2.64
C LEU A 126 8.67 3.92 2.80
N ILE A 127 8.27 2.82 2.14
CA ILE A 127 6.89 2.30 2.19
C ILE A 127 6.55 1.85 3.61
N ALA A 128 7.47 1.16 4.29
CA ALA A 128 7.30 0.64 5.64
C ALA A 128 7.10 1.72 6.70
N VAL A 129 7.66 2.91 6.51
CA VAL A 129 7.38 4.08 7.36
C VAL A 129 6.07 4.75 6.97
N ALA A 130 5.76 4.80 5.67
CA ALA A 130 4.62 5.53 5.16
C ALA A 130 3.28 4.85 5.48
N TYR A 131 3.15 3.54 5.25
CA TYR A 131 1.83 2.90 5.37
C TYR A 131 1.26 2.89 6.79
N PRO A 132 2.02 2.69 7.90
CA PRO A 132 1.41 2.65 9.23
C PRO A 132 0.70 3.97 9.55
N VAL A 133 1.35 5.07 9.19
CA VAL A 133 0.84 6.43 9.30
C VAL A 133 -0.38 6.64 8.40
N LEU A 134 -0.26 6.28 7.12
CA LEU A 134 -1.35 6.46 6.16
C LEU A 134 -2.58 5.64 6.52
N LEU A 135 -2.38 4.42 7.02
CA LEU A 135 -3.45 3.57 7.50
C LEU A 135 -4.10 4.18 8.73
N LEU A 136 -3.32 4.66 9.71
CA LEU A 136 -3.86 5.32 10.92
C LEU A 136 -4.74 6.52 10.55
N LEU A 137 -4.25 7.35 9.64
CA LEU A 137 -5.00 8.48 9.10
C LEU A 137 -6.23 8.04 8.32
N LEU A 138 -6.12 6.97 7.52
CA LEU A 138 -7.23 6.44 6.74
C LEU A 138 -8.33 5.87 7.64
N TYR A 139 -7.98 5.12 8.68
CA TYR A 139 -8.92 4.59 9.67
C TYR A 139 -9.64 5.74 10.38
N TRP A 140 -8.88 6.71 10.92
CA TRP A 140 -9.45 7.89 11.55
C TRP A 140 -10.37 8.65 10.58
N ALA A 141 -9.94 8.82 9.33
CA ALA A 141 -10.70 9.54 8.31
C ALA A 141 -12.00 8.83 7.94
N LEU A 142 -12.01 7.50 7.85
CA LEU A 142 -13.19 6.74 7.42
C LEU A 142 -14.16 6.48 8.57
N VAL A 143 -13.64 6.23 9.77
CA VAL A 143 -14.43 5.78 10.92
C VAL A 143 -14.78 6.94 11.85
N GLY A 144 -13.99 8.02 11.84
CA GLY A 144 -14.15 9.17 12.74
C GLY A 144 -13.77 8.89 14.20
N GLN A 145 -13.35 7.67 14.52
CA GLN A 145 -12.85 7.33 15.85
C GLN A 145 -11.39 7.73 16.03
N GLY A 146 -10.96 7.83 17.30
CA GLY A 146 -9.58 8.17 17.62
C GLY A 146 -8.58 7.20 16.97
N GLY A 147 -7.47 7.73 16.51
CA GLY A 147 -6.34 6.94 16.04
C GLY A 147 -5.48 6.55 17.23
N PHE A 148 -5.43 5.26 17.57
CA PHE A 148 -4.66 4.74 18.69
C PHE A 148 -3.45 3.93 18.22
N LEU A 149 -2.37 3.98 19.00
CA LEU A 149 -1.22 3.08 18.94
C LEU A 149 -1.12 2.35 20.28
N GLY A 150 -1.69 1.15 20.33
CA GLY A 150 -1.92 0.47 21.60
C GLY A 150 -2.92 1.26 22.44
N GLU A 151 -2.58 1.58 23.68
CA GLU A 151 -3.41 2.39 24.57
C GLU A 151 -3.28 3.91 24.32
N VAL A 152 -2.29 4.32 23.51
CA VAL A 152 -1.97 5.72 23.30
C VAL A 152 -2.85 6.32 22.19
N GLN A 153 -3.61 7.36 22.52
CA GLN A 153 -4.32 8.15 21.52
C GLN A 153 -3.36 9.11 20.80
N ILE A 154 -3.14 8.88 19.50
CA ILE A 154 -2.34 9.75 18.63
C ILE A 154 -3.21 10.79 17.93
N ILE A 155 -4.40 10.40 17.49
CA ILE A 155 -5.35 11.28 16.81
C ILE A 155 -6.65 11.29 17.62
N PRO A 156 -7.13 12.44 18.11
CA PRO A 156 -8.39 12.51 18.80
C PRO A 156 -9.55 12.15 17.85
N PRO A 157 -10.66 11.57 18.35
CA PRO A 157 -11.83 11.29 17.53
C PRO A 157 -12.35 12.56 16.86
N ALA A 158 -12.86 12.42 15.63
CA ALA A 158 -13.50 13.52 14.94
C ALA A 158 -14.86 13.81 15.59
N ASP A 159 -15.09 15.08 15.94
CA ASP A 159 -16.36 15.55 16.50
C ASP A 159 -17.51 15.48 15.47
N ALA A 160 -17.19 15.53 14.18
CA ALA A 160 -18.12 15.28 13.09
C ALA A 160 -17.52 14.32 12.05
N TYR A 161 -18.30 13.33 11.60
CA TYR A 161 -17.84 12.28 10.69
C TYR A 161 -17.20 12.81 9.40
N TRP A 162 -17.69 13.93 8.85
CA TRP A 162 -17.20 14.48 7.57
C TRP A 162 -15.80 15.11 7.66
N LYS A 163 -15.35 15.45 8.87
CA LYS A 163 -14.03 16.08 9.10
C LYS A 163 -12.88 15.14 8.75
N GLY A 164 -13.06 13.85 9.01
CA GLY A 164 -12.12 12.80 8.63
C GLY A 164 -11.87 12.72 7.11
N PRO A 165 -12.91 12.45 6.30
CA PRO A 165 -12.79 12.39 4.85
C PRO A 165 -12.32 13.71 4.22
N ALA A 166 -12.74 14.86 4.76
CA ALA A 166 -12.29 16.16 4.28
C ALA A 166 -10.78 16.39 4.50
N THR A 167 -10.26 15.99 5.67
CA THR A 167 -8.82 16.01 5.97
C THR A 167 -8.04 15.11 5.02
N LEU A 168 -8.52 13.88 4.79
CA LEU A 168 -7.91 12.95 3.84
C LEU A 168 -7.91 13.51 2.41
N GLY A 169 -9.01 14.14 1.98
CA GLY A 169 -9.12 14.81 0.69
C GLY A 169 -8.09 15.95 0.54
N GLY A 170 -7.89 16.73 1.59
CA GLY A 170 -6.86 17.77 1.62
C GLY A 170 -5.44 17.24 1.54
N VAL A 171 -5.12 16.20 2.33
CA VAL A 171 -3.82 15.51 2.27
C VAL A 171 -3.58 14.93 0.86
N ALA A 172 -4.59 14.27 0.28
CA ALA A 172 -4.51 13.74 -1.08
C ALA A 172 -4.28 14.84 -2.12
N MET A 173 -4.90 16.00 -1.98
CA MET A 173 -4.65 17.16 -2.84
C MET A 173 -3.22 17.68 -2.72
N ILE A 174 -2.65 17.73 -1.51
CA ILE A 174 -1.25 18.12 -1.28
C ILE A 174 -0.29 17.13 -1.96
N PHE A 175 -0.51 15.83 -1.80
CA PHE A 175 0.29 14.81 -2.48
C PHE A 175 0.16 14.91 -4.00
N LEU A 176 -1.06 15.06 -4.52
CA LEU A 176 -1.32 15.21 -5.95
C LEU A 176 -0.61 16.45 -6.51
N ALA A 177 -0.67 17.56 -5.78
CA ALA A 177 0.05 18.77 -6.11
C ALA A 177 1.57 18.54 -6.15
N TYR A 178 2.15 17.95 -5.11
CA TYR A 178 3.58 17.63 -5.05
C TYR A 178 4.03 16.73 -6.21
N PHE A 179 3.29 15.65 -6.51
CA PHE A 179 3.61 14.77 -7.63
C PHE A 179 3.43 15.46 -8.98
N SER A 180 2.40 16.29 -9.12
CA SER A 180 2.19 17.08 -10.32
C SER A 180 3.37 18.03 -10.55
N GLU A 181 3.86 18.68 -9.48
CA GLU A 181 4.97 19.63 -9.54
C GLU A 181 6.27 18.94 -9.89
N THR A 182 6.55 17.79 -9.28
CA THR A 182 7.75 16.98 -9.56
C THR A 182 7.80 16.55 -11.03
N ARG A 183 6.65 16.13 -11.60
CA ARG A 183 6.58 15.78 -13.03
C ARG A 183 6.60 17.01 -13.93
N ALA A 184 5.94 18.09 -13.53
CA ALA A 184 5.91 19.34 -14.27
C ALA A 184 7.28 20.01 -14.32
N ALA A 185 8.13 19.84 -13.29
CA ALA A 185 9.47 20.41 -13.21
C ALA A 185 10.37 19.99 -14.40
N VAL A 186 10.17 18.77 -14.92
CA VAL A 186 10.89 18.22 -16.07
C VAL A 186 10.27 18.67 -17.40
N SER A 187 9.10 19.30 -17.38
CA SER A 187 8.41 19.76 -18.59
C SER A 187 9.14 20.96 -19.21
N PRO A 188 9.43 20.93 -20.53
CA PRO A 188 10.05 22.07 -21.22
C PRO A 188 9.12 23.30 -21.25
N LYS A 189 7.80 23.10 -21.06
CA LYS A 189 6.80 24.17 -21.13
C LYS A 189 6.73 24.92 -19.79
N ARG A 190 7.13 26.20 -19.80
CA ARG A 190 7.03 27.10 -18.63
C ARG A 190 5.61 27.16 -18.05
N PHE A 191 4.59 27.15 -18.89
CA PHE A 191 3.19 27.12 -18.46
C PHE A 191 2.86 25.91 -17.57
N VAL A 192 3.30 24.71 -17.96
CA VAL A 192 3.04 23.48 -17.19
C VAL A 192 3.70 23.56 -15.81
N ARG A 193 4.93 24.07 -15.74
CA ARG A 193 5.64 24.33 -14.46
C ARG A 193 4.88 25.32 -13.58
N SER A 194 4.51 26.47 -14.12
CA SER A 194 3.83 27.54 -13.38
C SER A 194 2.44 27.14 -12.89
N VAL A 195 1.66 26.45 -13.73
CA VAL A 195 0.32 25.96 -13.33
C VAL A 195 0.44 24.93 -12.22
N SER A 196 1.40 24.02 -12.30
CA SER A 196 1.59 23.00 -11.28
C SER A 196 1.97 23.58 -9.91
N SER A 197 2.87 24.57 -9.88
CA SER A 197 3.24 25.25 -8.63
C SER A 197 2.08 26.07 -8.04
N LEU A 198 1.27 26.71 -8.91
CA LEU A 198 0.06 27.44 -8.49
C LEU A 198 -1.00 26.50 -7.91
N LEU A 199 -1.18 25.31 -8.50
CA LEU A 199 -2.09 24.29 -7.97
C LEU A 199 -1.63 23.79 -6.61
N GLY A 200 -0.32 23.60 -6.40
CA GLY A 200 0.20 23.21 -5.08
C GLY A 200 0.05 24.27 -4.01
N ALA A 201 0.42 25.51 -4.31
CA ALA A 201 0.19 26.63 -3.39
C ALA A 201 -1.31 26.81 -3.10
N GLY A 202 -2.16 26.72 -4.12
CA GLY A 202 -3.61 26.80 -4.00
C GLY A 202 -4.21 25.68 -3.16
N ALA A 203 -3.72 24.43 -3.30
CA ALA A 203 -4.15 23.30 -2.49
C ALA A 203 -3.79 23.49 -1.01
N ILE A 204 -2.56 23.94 -0.71
CA ILE A 204 -2.12 24.20 0.67
C ILE A 204 -2.93 25.33 1.29
N VAL A 205 -3.08 26.46 0.60
CA VAL A 205 -3.85 27.62 1.09
C VAL A 205 -5.32 27.24 1.27
N GLY A 206 -5.93 26.61 0.26
CA GLY A 206 -7.33 26.19 0.30
C GLY A 206 -7.60 25.21 1.43
N PHE A 207 -6.71 24.23 1.65
CA PHE A 207 -6.82 23.30 2.76
C PHE A 207 -6.66 24.00 4.12
N THR A 208 -5.69 24.90 4.25
CA THR A 208 -5.46 25.66 5.49
C THR A 208 -6.67 26.54 5.85
N VAL A 209 -7.24 27.24 4.86
CA VAL A 209 -8.45 28.05 5.02
C VAL A 209 -9.64 27.18 5.41
N PHE A 210 -9.84 26.06 4.71
CA PHE A 210 -10.90 25.12 5.04
C PHE A 210 -10.79 24.63 6.49
N ASN A 211 -9.61 24.25 6.94
CA ASN A 211 -9.38 23.76 8.30
C ASN A 211 -9.64 24.83 9.37
N TYR A 212 -9.26 26.08 9.09
CA TYR A 212 -9.54 27.20 9.98
C TYR A 212 -11.04 27.39 10.20
N PHE A 213 -11.84 27.33 9.12
CA PHE A 213 -13.29 27.47 9.20
C PHE A 213 -14.01 26.21 9.69
N ALA A 214 -13.42 25.03 9.49
CA ALA A 214 -13.97 23.75 9.91
C ALA A 214 -13.75 23.46 11.41
N GLU A 215 -13.04 24.32 12.15
CA GLU A 215 -12.67 24.10 13.56
C GLU A 215 -12.13 22.67 13.78
N LEU A 216 -11.25 22.21 12.89
CA LEU A 216 -10.63 20.90 13.09
C LEU A 216 -9.81 20.92 14.38
N PRO A 217 -9.85 19.85 15.19
CA PRO A 217 -9.02 19.76 16.39
C PRO A 217 -7.55 20.03 16.03
N THR A 218 -6.99 21.10 16.60
CA THR A 218 -5.64 21.59 16.30
C THR A 218 -4.57 20.50 16.44
N GLY A 219 -4.79 19.53 17.34
CA GLY A 219 -3.96 18.33 17.48
C GLY A 219 -4.01 17.41 16.26
N ALA A 220 -5.19 17.07 15.73
CA ALA A 220 -5.31 16.23 14.53
C ALA A 220 -4.74 16.91 13.29
N PHE A 221 -4.90 18.24 13.17
CA PHE A 221 -4.30 19.03 12.10
C PHE A 221 -2.77 19.06 12.19
N ALA A 222 -2.20 19.33 13.37
CA ALA A 222 -0.76 19.34 13.56
C ALA A 222 -0.15 17.96 13.26
N VAL A 223 -0.81 16.88 13.68
CA VAL A 223 -0.41 15.50 13.39
C VAL A 223 -0.53 15.19 11.89
N ALA A 224 -1.65 15.52 11.25
CA ALA A 224 -1.85 15.29 9.81
C ALA A 224 -0.89 16.10 8.93
N VAL A 225 -0.61 17.36 9.30
CA VAL A 225 0.38 18.20 8.60
C VAL A 225 1.79 17.72 8.88
N ALA A 226 2.14 17.36 10.12
CA ALA A 226 3.44 16.77 10.44
C ALA A 226 3.65 15.46 9.66
N PHE A 227 2.62 14.62 9.52
CA PHE A 227 2.68 13.41 8.71
C PHE A 227 2.70 13.68 7.21
N ALA A 228 1.99 14.69 6.71
CA ALA A 228 2.05 15.09 5.31
C ALA A 228 3.43 15.66 4.96
N ILE A 229 4.03 16.46 5.84
CA ILE A 229 5.38 16.99 5.71
C ILE A 229 6.40 15.86 5.84
N ALA A 230 6.30 15.01 6.87
CA ALA A 230 7.19 13.87 7.05
C ALA A 230 7.08 12.88 5.88
N GLY A 231 5.87 12.64 5.36
CA GLY A 231 5.63 11.86 4.17
C GLY A 231 6.25 12.50 2.93
N ALA A 232 6.01 13.79 2.68
CA ALA A 232 6.61 14.51 1.54
C ALA A 232 8.14 14.56 1.62
N VAL A 233 8.70 14.77 2.82
CA VAL A 233 10.13 14.71 3.10
C VAL A 233 10.64 13.28 2.88
N ALA A 234 9.95 12.27 3.39
CA ALA A 234 10.30 10.87 3.17
C ALA A 234 10.29 10.49 1.69
N PHE A 235 9.32 10.98 0.90
CA PHE A 235 9.29 10.80 -0.55
C PHE A 235 10.40 11.58 -1.29
N ALA A 236 10.89 12.67 -0.71
CA ALA A 236 11.99 13.48 -1.25
C ALA A 236 13.39 12.90 -0.92
N PHE A 237 13.52 12.08 0.12
CA PHE A 237 14.78 11.50 0.57
C PHE A 237 14.81 9.96 0.41
N ALA A 238 15.99 9.35 0.59
CA ALA A 238 16.14 7.90 0.64
C ALA A 238 15.39 7.32 1.85
N GLY A 239 14.80 6.13 1.76
CA GLY A 239 13.99 5.51 2.82
C GLY A 239 14.73 5.32 4.14
N ALA A 240 16.05 5.11 4.10
CA ALA A 240 16.87 5.06 5.33
C ALA A 240 16.91 6.42 6.07
N VAL A 241 16.84 7.54 5.34
CA VAL A 241 16.74 8.89 5.93
C VAL A 241 15.35 9.11 6.54
N ALA A 242 14.31 8.60 5.88
CA ALA A 242 12.94 8.67 6.39
C ALA A 242 12.80 7.93 7.74
N VAL A 243 13.35 6.73 7.87
CA VAL A 243 13.41 5.99 9.14
C VAL A 243 14.17 6.78 10.19
N ALA A 244 15.33 7.32 9.84
CA ALA A 244 16.14 8.06 10.80
C ALA A 244 15.43 9.34 11.29
N ILE A 245 14.70 10.04 10.42
CA ILE A 245 13.84 11.17 10.79
C ILE A 245 12.67 10.71 11.66
N ALA A 246 12.03 9.59 11.33
CA ALA A 246 10.92 9.03 12.11
C ALA A 246 11.37 8.66 13.53
N VAL A 247 12.57 8.07 13.68
CA VAL A 247 13.20 7.80 14.98
C VAL A 247 13.49 9.12 15.72
N ALA A 248 14.08 10.12 15.06
CA ALA A 248 14.33 11.42 15.69
C ALA A 248 13.04 12.13 16.12
N PHE A 249 11.97 12.02 15.33
CA PHE A 249 10.66 12.56 15.64
C PHE A 249 9.98 11.82 16.79
N ALA A 250 10.08 10.49 16.82
CA ALA A 250 9.61 9.67 17.93
C ALA A 250 10.17 10.16 19.27
N PHE A 251 11.46 10.50 19.29
CA PHE A 251 12.11 11.11 20.44
C PHE A 251 11.58 12.49 20.81
N ALA A 252 11.39 13.37 19.82
CA ALA A 252 10.86 14.70 20.07
C ALA A 252 9.46 14.62 20.70
N VAL A 253 8.58 13.76 20.15
CA VAL A 253 7.23 13.55 20.67
C VAL A 253 7.28 12.98 22.08
N ALA A 254 8.05 11.92 22.32
CA ALA A 254 8.21 11.32 23.65
C ALA A 254 8.71 12.36 24.68
N GLY A 255 9.69 13.18 24.31
CA GLY A 255 10.19 14.27 25.15
C GLY A 255 9.16 15.36 25.43
N THR A 256 8.33 15.72 24.44
CA THR A 256 7.27 16.73 24.61
C THR A 256 6.07 16.23 25.42
N VAL A 257 5.73 14.95 25.35
CA VAL A 257 4.61 14.40 26.14
C VAL A 257 5.03 14.16 27.59
N ALA A 258 6.27 13.72 27.83
CA ALA A 258 6.85 13.69 29.17
C ALA A 258 6.88 15.09 29.83
N PHE A 259 7.02 16.14 29.02
CA PHE A 259 6.98 17.54 29.45
C PHE A 259 5.56 18.03 29.81
N ALA A 260 4.52 17.57 29.10
CA ALA A 260 3.14 17.99 29.37
C ALA A 260 2.60 17.46 30.72
N GLY A 261 3.17 16.37 31.24
CA GLY A 261 2.83 15.82 32.57
C GLY A 261 3.56 16.47 33.75
N ALA A 262 4.65 17.20 33.53
CA ALA A 262 5.48 17.76 34.60
C ALA A 262 5.32 19.29 34.72
N VAL A 263 4.62 19.74 35.76
CA VAL A 263 4.32 21.16 36.02
C VAL A 263 5.59 22.01 36.26
N ALA A 264 5.54 23.22 35.68
CA ALA A 264 6.31 24.46 35.91
C ALA A 264 7.51 24.46 36.88
N GLY A 265 8.72 24.58 36.33
CA GLY A 265 9.93 24.94 37.08
C GLY A 265 11.18 24.99 36.20
N THR A 266 12.29 25.53 36.73
CA THR A 266 13.61 25.67 36.06
C THR A 266 14.19 24.35 35.53
N VAL A 267 13.74 23.20 36.06
CA VAL A 267 14.04 21.85 35.54
C VAL A 267 13.49 21.66 34.11
N ALA A 268 12.38 22.32 33.77
CA ALA A 268 11.77 22.25 32.44
C ALA A 268 12.68 22.81 31.33
N ILE A 269 13.51 23.83 31.65
CA ILE A 269 14.45 24.42 30.69
C ILE A 269 15.63 23.47 30.46
N ALA A 270 16.19 22.86 31.50
CA ALA A 270 17.30 21.92 31.37
C ALA A 270 16.90 20.67 30.56
N ILE A 271 15.69 20.16 30.79
CA ILE A 271 15.16 19.01 30.04
C ILE A 271 14.80 19.42 28.61
N ALA A 272 14.17 20.58 28.37
CA ALA A 272 13.89 21.06 27.02
C ALA A 272 15.19 21.27 26.21
N VAL A 273 16.26 21.78 26.85
CA VAL A 273 17.59 21.88 26.23
C VAL A 273 18.16 20.49 25.95
N ALA A 274 18.05 19.54 26.87
CA ALA A 274 18.52 18.17 26.64
C ALA A 274 17.77 17.48 25.49
N VAL A 275 16.44 17.63 25.41
CA VAL A 275 15.61 17.13 24.29
C VAL A 275 15.98 17.82 22.99
N ALA A 276 16.16 19.14 22.98
CA ALA A 276 16.58 19.89 21.80
C ALA A 276 17.98 19.48 21.32
N VAL A 277 18.92 19.24 22.24
CA VAL A 277 20.28 18.76 21.92
C VAL A 277 20.25 17.33 21.41
N ALA A 278 19.49 16.43 22.03
CA ALA A 278 19.31 15.06 21.56
C ALA A 278 18.66 15.03 20.16
N PHE A 279 17.63 15.84 19.94
CA PHE A 279 16.98 16.00 18.64
C PHE A 279 17.93 16.57 17.59
N ALA A 280 18.67 17.64 17.91
CA ALA A 280 19.66 18.22 17.01
C ALA A 280 20.79 17.24 16.70
N GLY A 281 21.24 16.45 17.68
CA GLY A 281 22.23 15.38 17.48
C GLY A 281 21.70 14.26 16.59
N ALA A 282 20.45 13.82 16.80
CA ALA A 282 19.79 12.85 15.94
C ALA A 282 19.69 13.36 14.50
N VAL A 283 19.16 14.58 14.30
CA VAL A 283 19.05 15.22 12.97
C VAL A 283 20.42 15.41 12.32
N ALA A 284 21.44 15.84 13.06
CA ALA A 284 22.79 15.96 12.53
C ALA A 284 23.35 14.60 12.10
N GLY A 285 23.12 13.55 12.89
CA GLY A 285 23.47 12.18 12.57
C GLY A 285 22.76 11.66 11.32
N THR A 286 21.46 11.93 11.17
CA THR A 286 20.68 11.52 10.00
C THR A 286 21.14 12.25 8.73
N VAL A 287 21.43 13.55 8.83
CA VAL A 287 21.96 14.36 7.72
C VAL A 287 23.36 13.88 7.32
N ALA A 288 24.24 13.61 8.29
CA ALA A 288 25.58 13.07 8.03
C ALA A 288 25.50 11.69 7.34
N PHE A 289 24.61 10.82 7.82
CA PHE A 289 24.32 9.54 7.19
C PHE A 289 23.80 9.69 5.76
N ALA A 290 22.86 10.62 5.51
CA ALA A 290 22.31 10.88 4.19
C ALA A 290 23.41 11.33 3.22
N ILE A 291 24.28 12.25 3.65
CA ILE A 291 25.42 12.73 2.87
C ILE A 291 26.41 11.60 2.60
N ALA A 292 26.74 10.77 3.59
CA ALA A 292 27.65 9.64 3.44
C ALA A 292 27.10 8.62 2.44
N SER A 293 25.81 8.28 2.55
CA SER A 293 25.13 7.37 1.64
C SER A 293 25.11 7.92 0.21
N ALA A 294 24.78 9.20 0.03
CA ALA A 294 24.79 9.85 -1.27
C ALA A 294 26.20 9.83 -1.90
N LYS A 295 27.26 10.08 -1.13
CA LYS A 295 28.65 9.98 -1.60
C LYS A 295 29.04 8.55 -1.98
N LEU A 296 28.61 7.55 -1.21
CA LEU A 296 28.88 6.13 -1.53
C LEU A 296 28.16 5.70 -2.81
N ILE A 297 26.92 6.15 -3.01
CA ILE A 297 26.18 5.90 -4.25
C ILE A 297 26.85 6.59 -5.44
N ALA A 298 27.25 7.87 -5.29
CA ALA A 298 27.95 8.61 -6.33
C ALA A 298 29.33 8.04 -6.69
N SER A 299 29.93 7.26 -5.79
CA SER A 299 31.22 6.56 -6.01
C SER A 299 31.04 5.09 -6.41
N GLU A 300 29.84 4.68 -6.82
CA GLU A 300 29.50 3.32 -7.24
C GLU A 300 29.74 2.23 -6.17
N ARG A 301 29.93 2.62 -4.90
CA ARG A 301 30.11 1.72 -3.75
C ARG A 301 28.76 1.24 -3.19
N THR A 302 27.92 0.71 -4.07
CA THR A 302 26.53 0.37 -3.79
C THR A 302 26.39 -0.66 -2.67
N LYS A 303 27.28 -1.67 -2.60
CA LYS A 303 27.28 -2.66 -1.49
C LYS A 303 27.49 -2.01 -0.13
N THR A 304 28.47 -1.11 -0.01
CA THR A 304 28.73 -0.38 1.23
C THR A 304 27.58 0.54 1.58
N ALA A 305 26.99 1.22 0.59
CA ALA A 305 25.79 2.03 0.81
C ALA A 305 24.60 1.18 1.29
N SER A 306 24.45 -0.05 0.79
CA SER A 306 23.41 -1.00 1.21
C SER A 306 23.60 -1.42 2.66
N LEU A 307 24.83 -1.81 3.01
CA LEU A 307 25.19 -2.21 4.37
C LEU A 307 24.99 -1.05 5.35
N LEU A 308 25.31 0.18 4.94
CA LEU A 308 25.06 1.36 5.73
C LEU A 308 23.56 1.63 5.87
N ALA A 309 22.77 1.48 4.80
CA ALA A 309 21.33 1.69 4.80
C ALA A 309 20.56 0.70 5.68
N ILE A 310 21.03 -0.54 5.78
CA ILE A 310 20.48 -1.53 6.72
C ILE A 310 21.04 -1.29 8.12
N GLY A 311 22.37 -1.27 8.22
CA GLY A 311 23.09 -1.32 9.48
C GLY A 311 22.85 -0.08 10.33
N PHE A 312 22.84 1.12 9.74
CA PHE A 312 22.68 2.36 10.50
C PHE A 312 21.34 2.45 11.25
N PRO A 313 20.16 2.27 10.61
CA PRO A 313 18.89 2.32 11.33
C PRO A 313 18.72 1.14 12.31
N SER A 314 19.16 -0.08 11.96
CA SER A 314 19.07 -1.23 12.88
C SER A 314 19.95 -1.06 14.11
N ILE A 315 21.22 -0.66 13.93
CA ILE A 315 22.16 -0.39 15.03
C ILE A 315 21.67 0.83 15.83
N GLY A 316 21.22 1.89 15.15
CA GLY A 316 20.66 3.07 15.80
C GLY A 316 19.50 2.72 16.73
N ALA A 317 18.56 1.91 16.26
CA ALA A 317 17.41 1.51 17.06
C ALA A 317 17.81 0.62 18.27
N LEU A 318 18.77 -0.29 18.10
CA LEU A 318 19.32 -1.09 19.20
C LEU A 318 20.09 -0.25 20.22
N LEU A 319 20.95 0.66 19.73
CA LEU A 319 21.70 1.58 20.59
C LEU A 319 20.77 2.48 21.37
N VAL A 320 19.66 2.91 20.78
CA VAL A 320 18.61 3.64 21.49
C VAL A 320 18.07 2.80 22.63
N VAL A 321 17.61 1.57 22.37
CA VAL A 321 17.05 0.71 23.42
C VAL A 321 18.05 0.48 24.54
N TRP A 322 19.33 0.31 24.20
CA TRP A 322 20.38 0.01 25.16
C TRP A 322 20.91 1.21 25.95
N LEU A 323 21.02 2.38 25.32
CA LEU A 323 21.67 3.56 25.93
C LEU A 323 20.67 4.53 26.57
N LEU A 324 19.37 4.42 26.27
CA LEU A 324 18.39 5.33 26.83
C LEU A 324 18.22 5.07 28.34
N PRO A 325 18.26 6.09 29.20
CA PRO A 325 17.94 5.95 30.61
C PRO A 325 16.42 5.85 30.78
N TRP A 326 15.84 4.69 30.48
CA TRP A 326 14.40 4.45 30.48
C TRP A 326 13.71 4.82 31.82
N GLU A 327 14.38 4.58 32.94
CA GLU A 327 13.91 4.97 34.28
C GLU A 327 13.62 6.48 34.39
N GLY A 328 14.37 7.31 33.67
CA GLY A 328 14.21 8.76 33.67
C GLY A 328 12.92 9.25 33.02
N PHE A 329 12.20 8.39 32.29
CA PHE A 329 10.93 8.76 31.64
C PHE A 329 9.72 8.59 32.56
N GLY A 330 9.85 7.89 33.70
CA GLY A 330 8.74 7.63 34.62
C GLY A 330 7.49 7.13 33.89
N ASP A 331 6.35 7.77 34.14
CA ASP A 331 5.04 7.42 33.55
C ASP A 331 4.99 7.57 32.02
N SER A 332 5.95 8.27 31.41
CA SER A 332 6.02 8.44 29.95
C SER A 332 6.84 7.36 29.25
N ALA A 333 7.49 6.46 29.99
CA ALA A 333 8.28 5.38 29.40
C ALA A 333 7.48 4.48 28.45
N PRO A 334 6.25 4.04 28.77
CA PRO A 334 5.44 3.20 27.87
C PRO A 334 5.08 3.91 26.56
N LEU A 335 4.80 5.21 26.64
CA LEU A 335 4.53 6.03 25.45
C LEU A 335 5.78 6.13 24.56
N ALA A 336 6.93 6.47 25.15
CA ALA A 336 8.20 6.56 24.43
C ALA A 336 8.57 5.23 23.76
N ALA A 337 8.38 4.12 24.48
CA ALA A 337 8.59 2.77 24.00
C ALA A 337 7.67 2.44 22.80
N THR A 338 6.37 2.73 22.92
CA THR A 338 5.37 2.51 21.86
C THR A 338 5.69 3.32 20.61
N VAL A 339 6.05 4.60 20.76
CA VAL A 339 6.38 5.46 19.63
C VAL A 339 7.68 5.01 18.95
N LEU A 340 8.71 4.62 19.72
CA LEU A 340 9.95 4.05 19.17
C LEU A 340 9.71 2.73 18.44
N LEU A 341 8.87 1.86 19.00
CA LEU A 341 8.47 0.62 18.39
C LEU A 341 7.77 0.90 17.04
N PHE A 342 6.77 1.78 17.05
CA PHE A 342 5.93 2.06 15.89
C PHE A 342 6.65 2.81 14.76
N LEU A 343 7.45 3.83 15.06
CA LEU A 343 8.10 4.67 14.06
C LEU A 343 9.54 4.25 13.74
N GLY A 344 10.16 3.45 14.61
CA GLY A 344 11.56 3.03 14.47
C GLY A 344 11.71 1.56 14.15
N ILE A 345 11.41 0.70 15.11
CA ILE A 345 11.74 -0.74 15.04
C ILE A 345 10.87 -1.46 14.01
N LEU A 346 9.55 -1.28 14.07
CA LEU A 346 8.62 -2.00 13.20
C LEU A 346 8.84 -1.67 11.71
N PRO A 347 8.99 -0.40 11.28
CA PRO A 347 9.28 -0.09 9.88
C PRO A 347 10.59 -0.71 9.39
N VAL A 348 11.63 -0.80 10.23
CA VAL A 348 12.90 -1.43 9.84
C VAL A 348 12.71 -2.93 9.61
N LEU A 349 12.04 -3.63 10.53
CA LEU A 349 11.78 -5.06 10.38
C LEU A 349 10.88 -5.33 9.19
N ASN A 350 9.78 -4.59 9.05
CA ASN A 350 8.86 -4.75 7.92
C ASN A 350 9.56 -4.47 6.59
N ALA A 351 10.39 -3.43 6.49
CA ALA A 351 11.12 -3.14 5.26
C ALA A 351 12.00 -4.30 4.80
N LEU A 352 12.62 -5.04 5.72
CA LEU A 352 13.42 -6.21 5.38
C LEU A 352 12.54 -7.32 4.78
N PHE A 353 11.41 -7.62 5.43
CA PHE A 353 10.46 -8.62 4.95
C PHE A 353 9.75 -8.20 3.65
N ASP A 354 9.38 -6.92 3.54
CA ASP A 354 8.81 -6.30 2.34
C ASP A 354 9.79 -6.38 1.18
N THR A 355 11.09 -6.14 1.41
CA THR A 355 12.11 -6.29 0.36
C THR A 355 12.11 -7.71 -0.20
N VAL A 356 12.06 -8.72 0.67
CA VAL A 356 12.00 -10.13 0.26
C VAL A 356 10.68 -10.44 -0.45
N SER A 357 9.56 -10.01 0.12
CA SER A 357 8.22 -10.19 -0.44
C SER A 357 8.12 -9.58 -1.84
N TYR A 358 8.45 -8.29 -1.99
CA TYR A 358 8.40 -7.56 -3.25
C TYR A 358 9.34 -8.18 -4.27
N GLY A 359 10.53 -8.59 -3.82
CA GLY A 359 11.54 -9.17 -4.69
C GLY A 359 11.10 -10.50 -5.29
N VAL A 360 10.55 -11.39 -4.45
CA VAL A 360 9.99 -12.67 -4.87
C VAL A 360 8.76 -12.46 -5.75
N THR A 361 7.81 -11.62 -5.35
CA THR A 361 6.59 -11.34 -6.11
C THR A 361 6.92 -10.82 -7.52
N LEU A 362 7.86 -9.88 -7.65
CA LEU A 362 8.32 -9.38 -8.96
C LEU A 362 8.93 -10.47 -9.83
N ALA A 363 9.83 -11.28 -9.27
CA ALA A 363 10.48 -12.36 -10.01
C ALA A 363 9.49 -13.45 -10.45
N LEU A 364 8.54 -13.80 -9.58
CA LEU A 364 7.51 -14.80 -9.86
C LEU A 364 6.45 -14.27 -10.84
N ALA A 365 6.08 -12.99 -10.77
CA ALA A 365 5.21 -12.36 -11.76
C ALA A 365 5.85 -12.35 -13.15
N GLU A 366 7.14 -12.01 -13.23
CA GLU A 366 7.89 -12.06 -14.48
C GLU A 366 7.98 -13.48 -15.04
N ARG A 367 8.19 -14.46 -14.17
CA ARG A 367 8.18 -15.88 -14.55
C ARG A 367 6.78 -16.32 -15.01
N GLY A 368 5.74 -15.89 -14.31
CA GLY A 368 4.34 -16.16 -14.63
C GLY A 368 3.93 -15.66 -16.00
N ARG A 369 4.49 -14.53 -16.45
CA ARG A 369 4.23 -13.97 -17.79
C ARG A 369 4.57 -14.93 -18.93
N ASN A 370 5.60 -15.76 -18.74
CA ASN A 370 6.10 -16.69 -19.75
C ASN A 370 5.59 -18.13 -19.57
N ASP A 371 5.00 -18.47 -18.42
CA ASP A 371 4.62 -19.83 -18.04
C ASP A 371 3.23 -19.89 -17.37
N TRP A 372 3.10 -20.71 -16.32
CA TRP A 372 1.87 -21.00 -15.61
C TRP A 372 1.60 -19.93 -14.56
N ALA A 373 1.05 -18.78 -14.98
CA ALA A 373 0.73 -17.64 -14.13
C ALA A 373 0.08 -18.03 -12.79
N LEU A 374 -0.94 -18.90 -12.78
CA LEU A 374 -1.59 -19.34 -11.54
C LEU A 374 -0.65 -20.11 -10.61
N LEU A 375 0.18 -21.01 -11.14
CA LEU A 375 1.12 -21.77 -10.34
C LEU A 375 2.12 -20.83 -9.64
N TRP A 376 2.63 -19.84 -10.38
CA TRP A 376 3.56 -18.86 -9.83
C TRP A 376 2.90 -17.88 -8.86
N GLY A 377 1.63 -17.51 -9.08
CA GLY A 377 0.84 -16.76 -8.11
C GLY A 377 0.59 -17.54 -6.81
N LEU A 378 0.33 -18.85 -6.89
CA LEU A 378 0.20 -19.72 -5.71
C LEU A 378 1.53 -19.92 -4.98
N ALA A 379 2.63 -20.08 -5.72
CA ALA A 379 3.96 -20.16 -5.14
C ALA A 379 4.34 -18.87 -4.38
N ASP A 380 4.03 -17.71 -4.98
CA ASP A 380 4.19 -16.41 -4.34
C ASP A 380 3.38 -16.32 -3.03
N ALA A 381 2.10 -16.71 -3.07
CA ALA A 381 1.24 -16.76 -1.88
C ALA A 381 1.80 -17.64 -0.76
N ALA A 382 2.40 -18.79 -1.09
CA ALA A 382 3.04 -19.67 -0.12
C ALA A 382 4.29 -19.03 0.51
N VAL A 383 5.12 -18.35 -0.30
CA VAL A 383 6.28 -17.62 0.20
C VAL A 383 5.85 -16.46 1.10
N ALA A 384 4.86 -15.67 0.70
CA ALA A 384 4.35 -14.57 1.50
C ALA A 384 3.76 -15.03 2.83
N MET A 385 3.03 -16.16 2.85
CA MET A 385 2.55 -16.74 4.10
C MET A 385 3.70 -17.14 5.02
N THR A 386 4.76 -17.72 4.46
CA THR A 386 5.96 -18.09 5.23
C THR A 386 6.66 -16.86 5.79
N LEU A 387 6.81 -15.79 4.99
CA LEU A 387 7.39 -14.52 5.42
C LEU A 387 6.55 -13.84 6.50
N PHE A 388 5.21 -13.87 6.37
CA PHE A 388 4.29 -13.30 7.35
C PHE A 388 4.41 -13.99 8.72
N LEU A 389 4.47 -15.32 8.74
CA LEU A 389 4.69 -16.10 9.97
C LEU A 389 6.09 -15.88 10.54
N ALA A 390 7.12 -15.84 9.69
CA ALA A 390 8.47 -15.55 10.14
C ALA A 390 8.58 -14.13 10.73
N LEU A 391 7.89 -13.14 10.15
CA LEU A 391 7.84 -11.77 10.67
C LEU A 391 7.19 -11.74 12.05
N GLY A 392 6.05 -12.41 12.26
CA GLY A 392 5.41 -12.46 13.58
C GLY A 392 6.32 -13.07 14.65
N ALA A 393 7.07 -14.13 14.32
CA ALA A 393 8.06 -14.70 15.24
C ALA A 393 9.22 -13.74 15.53
N VAL A 394 9.76 -13.07 14.50
CA VAL A 394 10.81 -12.06 14.67
C VAL A 394 10.34 -10.90 15.53
N LEU A 395 9.09 -10.44 15.36
CA LEU A 395 8.52 -9.37 16.18
C LEU A 395 8.46 -9.75 17.65
N VAL A 396 8.00 -10.95 17.99
CA VAL A 396 8.01 -11.44 19.38
C VAL A 396 9.42 -11.45 19.92
N VAL A 397 10.37 -12.07 19.21
CA VAL A 397 11.78 -12.15 19.66
C VAL A 397 12.39 -10.78 19.89
N VAL A 398 12.19 -9.84 18.96
CA VAL A 398 12.78 -8.50 19.05
C VAL A 398 12.13 -7.70 20.18
N ILE A 399 10.80 -7.69 20.29
CA ILE A 399 10.09 -6.93 21.32
C ILE A 399 10.44 -7.50 22.71
N SER A 400 10.38 -8.82 22.91
CA SER A 400 10.75 -9.44 24.18
C SER A 400 12.21 -9.18 24.55
N GLY A 401 13.12 -9.25 23.57
CA GLY A 401 14.52 -8.93 23.80
C GLY A 401 14.73 -7.46 24.20
N MET A 402 13.98 -6.54 23.58
CA MET A 402 14.03 -5.13 23.95
C MET A 402 13.48 -4.89 25.36
N GLU A 403 12.38 -5.53 25.74
CA GLU A 403 11.80 -5.46 27.09
C GLU A 403 12.76 -6.00 28.14
N ALA A 404 13.41 -7.13 27.85
CA ALA A 404 14.42 -7.72 28.73
C ALA A 404 15.65 -6.80 28.90
N LEU A 405 16.01 -6.05 27.86
CA LEU A 405 17.14 -5.11 27.89
C LEU A 405 16.80 -3.77 28.56
N SER A 406 15.59 -3.24 28.35
CA SER A 406 15.19 -1.91 28.84
C SER A 406 14.51 -1.95 30.21
N GLY A 407 13.93 -3.08 30.60
CA GLY A 407 13.02 -3.19 31.75
C GLY A 407 11.66 -2.51 31.55
N VAL A 408 11.37 -2.01 30.34
CA VAL A 408 10.13 -1.27 30.01
C VAL A 408 9.29 -2.10 29.04
N PRO A 409 7.98 -2.26 29.28
CA PRO A 409 7.08 -2.92 28.33
C PRO A 409 6.94 -2.08 27.05
N PHE A 410 7.28 -2.67 25.92
CA PHE A 410 7.17 -2.05 24.60
C PHE A 410 5.83 -2.34 23.94
N ALA A 411 5.29 -3.53 24.16
CA ALA A 411 3.94 -3.92 23.78
C ALA A 411 3.45 -5.00 24.74
N ASP A 412 2.14 -5.03 25.04
CA ASP A 412 1.58 -6.12 25.83
C ASP A 412 1.45 -7.40 24.99
N LEU A 413 2.58 -8.08 24.80
CA LEU A 413 2.68 -9.33 24.04
C LEU A 413 1.82 -10.43 24.67
N ASN A 414 1.67 -10.45 25.99
CA ASN A 414 0.85 -11.46 26.65
C ASN A 414 -0.62 -11.28 26.26
N THR A 415 -1.14 -10.05 26.34
CA THR A 415 -2.51 -9.75 25.87
C THR A 415 -2.66 -10.02 24.38
N LEU A 416 -1.72 -9.58 23.54
CA LEU A 416 -1.75 -9.82 22.09
C LEU A 416 -1.75 -11.31 21.72
N LEU A 417 -0.99 -12.13 22.46
CA LEU A 417 -0.86 -13.56 22.19
C LEU A 417 -1.92 -14.41 22.90
N THR A 418 -2.72 -13.87 23.83
CA THR A 418 -3.72 -14.66 24.57
C THR A 418 -5.16 -14.21 24.31
N GLN A 419 -5.41 -12.92 24.09
CA GLN A 419 -6.76 -12.41 23.92
C GLN A 419 -7.22 -12.45 22.45
N ARG A 420 -8.47 -12.87 22.25
CA ARG A 420 -9.18 -12.77 20.95
C ARG A 420 -9.87 -11.42 20.75
N ILE A 421 -9.86 -10.55 21.76
CA ILE A 421 -10.67 -9.33 21.89
C ILE A 421 -9.70 -8.18 22.14
N GLY A 422 -9.81 -7.08 21.39
CA GLY A 422 -8.79 -6.02 21.32
C GLY A 422 -8.35 -5.69 19.88
N ALA A 423 -8.95 -6.34 18.88
CA ALA A 423 -8.64 -6.09 17.46
C ALA A 423 -8.76 -4.61 17.07
N SER A 424 -9.61 -3.83 17.74
CA SER A 424 -9.77 -2.38 17.52
C SER A 424 -8.65 -1.51 18.10
N GLU A 425 -7.86 -2.00 19.07
CA GLU A 425 -6.74 -1.25 19.66
C GLU A 425 -5.43 -1.55 18.93
N TYR A 426 -5.31 -2.78 18.42
CA TYR A 426 -4.14 -3.28 17.72
C TYR A 426 -4.36 -3.46 16.21
N TRP A 427 -5.45 -2.92 15.64
CA TRP A 427 -5.76 -3.04 14.21
C TRP A 427 -4.59 -2.57 13.33
N TRP A 428 -3.85 -1.55 13.76
CA TRP A 428 -2.69 -1.01 13.06
C TRP A 428 -1.54 -2.03 12.99
N LEU A 429 -1.36 -2.85 14.03
CA LEU A 429 -0.35 -3.91 14.07
C LEU A 429 -0.72 -4.99 13.05
N TYR A 430 -2.00 -5.38 12.99
CA TYR A 430 -2.49 -6.29 11.96
C TYR A 430 -2.31 -5.68 10.57
N ALA A 431 -2.77 -4.45 10.35
CA ALA A 431 -2.68 -3.80 9.05
C ALA A 431 -1.23 -3.65 8.57
N MET A 432 -0.31 -3.42 9.52
CA MET A 432 1.12 -3.41 9.29
C MET A 432 1.68 -4.79 8.93
N LEU A 433 1.36 -5.82 9.71
CA LEU A 433 1.79 -7.20 9.43
C LEU A 433 1.26 -7.67 8.06
N PHE A 434 -0.01 -7.40 7.76
CA PHE A 434 -0.66 -7.77 6.50
C PHE A 434 -0.22 -6.94 5.30
N SER A 435 0.39 -5.77 5.50
CA SER A 435 0.92 -4.96 4.39
C SER A 435 1.99 -5.72 3.58
N THR A 436 2.76 -6.58 4.25
CA THR A 436 3.78 -7.45 3.64
C THR A 436 3.19 -8.49 2.68
N ALA A 437 1.92 -8.86 2.88
CA ALA A 437 1.18 -9.80 2.04
C ALA A 437 0.42 -9.11 0.89
N LEU A 438 0.26 -7.77 0.93
CA LEU A 438 -0.55 -7.03 -0.04
C LEU A 438 -0.08 -7.20 -1.50
N PRO A 439 1.22 -7.08 -1.83
CA PRO A 439 1.69 -7.27 -3.21
C PRO A 439 1.41 -8.69 -3.72
N THR A 440 1.58 -9.69 -2.85
CA THR A 440 1.32 -11.09 -3.19
C THR A 440 -0.16 -11.37 -3.39
N VAL A 441 -1.04 -10.81 -2.56
CA VAL A 441 -2.49 -10.89 -2.77
C VAL A 441 -2.87 -10.26 -4.11
N LEU A 442 -2.28 -9.10 -4.44
CA LEU A 442 -2.49 -8.47 -5.74
C LEU A 442 -1.99 -9.37 -6.88
N HIS A 443 -0.80 -9.94 -6.77
CA HIS A 443 -0.26 -10.84 -7.78
C HIS A 443 -1.11 -12.11 -7.94
N LEU A 444 -1.60 -12.71 -6.84
CA LEU A 444 -2.51 -13.85 -6.89
C LEU A 444 -3.83 -13.47 -7.57
N CYS A 445 -4.43 -12.32 -7.24
CA CYS A 445 -5.61 -11.79 -7.91
C CYS A 445 -5.38 -11.63 -9.42
N LEU A 446 -4.24 -11.08 -9.82
CA LEU A 446 -3.87 -10.97 -11.23
C LEU A 446 -3.67 -12.36 -11.85
N ALA A 447 -2.99 -13.28 -11.17
CA ALA A 447 -2.71 -14.63 -11.64
C ALA A 447 -4.01 -15.43 -11.85
N CYS A 448 -5.04 -15.20 -11.02
CA CYS A 448 -6.37 -15.75 -11.22
C CYS A 448 -6.98 -15.35 -12.58
N LEU A 449 -6.68 -14.15 -13.09
CA LEU A 449 -7.11 -13.73 -14.43
C LEU A 449 -6.56 -14.63 -15.55
N SER A 450 -5.49 -15.40 -15.31
CA SER A 450 -5.00 -16.39 -16.29
C SER A 450 -5.96 -17.57 -16.50
N LEU A 451 -6.88 -17.83 -15.57
CA LEU A 451 -7.88 -18.90 -15.69
C LEU A 451 -8.86 -18.66 -16.84
N GLN A 452 -8.93 -17.42 -17.34
CA GLN A 452 -9.59 -17.09 -18.61
C GLN A 452 -9.09 -17.94 -19.78
N ALA A 453 -7.82 -18.37 -19.75
CA ALA A 453 -7.25 -19.23 -20.78
C ALA A 453 -7.89 -20.64 -20.79
N LEU A 454 -8.51 -21.07 -19.69
CA LEU A 454 -9.19 -22.37 -19.61
C LEU A 454 -10.50 -22.41 -20.41
N LEU A 455 -11.04 -21.25 -20.83
CA LEU A 455 -12.27 -21.22 -21.59
C LEU A 455 -12.09 -21.84 -22.98
N PRO A 456 -12.97 -22.79 -23.38
CA PRO A 456 -12.88 -23.46 -24.67
C PRO A 456 -12.86 -22.46 -25.83
N LEU A 457 -11.99 -22.72 -26.81
CA LEU A 457 -11.82 -21.85 -27.98
C LEU A 457 -13.15 -21.58 -28.71
N ARG A 458 -14.06 -22.57 -28.74
CA ARG A 458 -15.42 -22.42 -29.29
C ARG A 458 -16.21 -21.27 -28.66
N TRP A 459 -16.12 -21.07 -27.34
CA TRP A 459 -16.89 -20.04 -26.64
C TRP A 459 -16.26 -18.67 -26.86
N ARG A 460 -14.92 -18.59 -26.85
CA ARG A 460 -14.17 -17.38 -27.19
C ARG A 460 -14.43 -16.93 -28.63
N ASN A 461 -14.44 -17.86 -29.58
CA ASN A 461 -14.79 -17.58 -30.98
C ASN A 461 -16.24 -17.13 -31.15
N GLY A 462 -17.17 -17.70 -30.36
CA GLY A 462 -18.55 -17.23 -30.30
C GLY A 462 -18.64 -15.76 -29.87
N LEU A 463 -17.88 -15.39 -28.83
CA LEU A 463 -17.78 -14.00 -28.37
C LEU A 463 -17.16 -13.08 -29.43
N CYS A 464 -16.10 -13.51 -30.12
CA CYS A 464 -15.54 -12.78 -31.27
C CYS A 464 -16.59 -12.54 -32.35
N GLY A 465 -17.43 -13.53 -32.63
CA GLY A 465 -18.53 -13.40 -33.59
C GLY A 465 -19.55 -12.34 -33.18
N LEU A 466 -19.90 -12.26 -31.89
CA LEU A 466 -20.79 -11.21 -31.36
C LEU A 466 -20.16 -9.83 -31.49
N ILE A 467 -18.88 -9.66 -31.14
CA ILE A 467 -18.17 -8.38 -31.26
C ILE A 467 -18.13 -7.88 -32.71
N ARG A 468 -17.90 -8.78 -33.68
CA ARG A 468 -17.90 -8.44 -35.11
C ARG A 468 -19.29 -7.98 -35.59
N ARG A 469 -20.34 -8.74 -35.28
CA ARG A 469 -21.71 -8.38 -35.67
C ARG A 469 -22.21 -7.10 -34.99
N ALA A 470 -21.73 -6.82 -33.77
CA ALA A 470 -21.97 -5.54 -33.12
C ALA A 470 -21.38 -4.36 -33.92
N HIS A 471 -20.14 -4.50 -34.43
CA HIS A 471 -19.51 -3.51 -35.30
C HIS A 471 -20.19 -3.36 -36.67
N GLU A 472 -20.86 -4.42 -37.15
CA GLU A 472 -21.70 -4.41 -38.35
C GLU A 472 -23.07 -3.73 -38.12
N GLY A 473 -23.37 -3.30 -36.88
CA GLY A 473 -24.57 -2.52 -36.54
C GLY A 473 -25.67 -3.30 -35.79
N VAL A 474 -25.43 -4.56 -35.40
CA VAL A 474 -26.41 -5.36 -34.64
C VAL A 474 -26.34 -5.00 -33.15
N ALA A 475 -27.19 -4.06 -32.72
CA ALA A 475 -27.16 -3.51 -31.36
C ALA A 475 -27.28 -4.57 -30.24
N LEU A 476 -28.15 -5.58 -30.41
CA LEU A 476 -28.34 -6.66 -29.44
C LEU A 476 -27.07 -7.49 -29.24
N ASP A 477 -26.31 -7.73 -30.32
CA ASP A 477 -25.04 -8.45 -30.25
C ASP A 477 -23.97 -7.62 -29.54
N GLY A 478 -24.01 -6.29 -29.62
CA GLY A 478 -23.14 -5.39 -28.87
C GLY A 478 -23.40 -5.44 -27.36
N VAL A 479 -24.67 -5.46 -26.96
CA VAL A 479 -25.07 -5.64 -25.55
C VAL A 479 -24.63 -7.01 -25.05
N ALA A 480 -24.91 -8.07 -25.81
CA ALA A 480 -24.52 -9.43 -25.46
C ALA A 480 -22.99 -9.59 -25.38
N ALA A 481 -22.24 -9.02 -26.33
CA ALA A 481 -20.78 -9.05 -26.33
C ALA A 481 -20.21 -8.34 -25.09
N THR A 482 -20.74 -7.16 -24.74
CA THR A 482 -20.30 -6.40 -23.56
C THR A 482 -20.61 -7.17 -22.28
N PHE A 483 -21.81 -7.74 -22.17
CA PHE A 483 -22.23 -8.52 -21.02
C PHE A 483 -21.35 -9.77 -20.83
N LEU A 484 -21.14 -10.54 -21.90
CA LEU A 484 -20.34 -11.77 -21.85
C LEU A 484 -18.85 -11.48 -21.64
N LEU A 485 -18.31 -10.43 -22.24
CA LEU A 485 -16.92 -10.04 -22.05
C LEU A 485 -16.69 -9.54 -20.61
N GLY A 486 -17.56 -8.71 -20.06
CA GLY A 486 -17.44 -8.30 -18.66
C GLY A 486 -17.62 -9.47 -17.68
N SER A 487 -18.57 -10.38 -17.95
CA SER A 487 -18.73 -11.62 -17.18
C SER A 487 -17.49 -12.51 -17.25
N PHE A 488 -16.85 -12.60 -18.42
CA PHE A 488 -15.62 -13.36 -18.64
C PHE A 488 -14.47 -12.87 -17.76
N PHE A 489 -14.23 -11.55 -17.72
CA PHE A 489 -13.20 -10.97 -16.86
C PHE A 489 -13.52 -11.15 -15.38
N THR A 490 -14.78 -10.92 -15.03
CA THR A 490 -15.28 -11.03 -13.67
C THR A 490 -15.12 -12.43 -13.12
N LEU A 491 -15.65 -13.45 -13.82
CA LEU A 491 -15.65 -14.81 -13.33
C LEU A 491 -14.23 -15.36 -13.20
N GLY A 492 -13.31 -14.92 -14.08
CA GLY A 492 -11.88 -15.21 -13.96
C GLY A 492 -11.25 -14.72 -12.66
N LEU A 493 -11.79 -13.66 -12.02
CA LEU A 493 -11.33 -13.15 -10.72
C LEU A 493 -12.19 -13.68 -9.56
N ALA A 494 -13.51 -13.63 -9.70
CA ALA A 494 -14.45 -13.94 -8.64
C ALA A 494 -14.46 -15.42 -8.27
N VAL A 495 -14.46 -16.34 -9.25
CA VAL A 495 -14.53 -17.78 -8.98
C VAL A 495 -13.32 -18.25 -8.16
N PRO A 496 -12.07 -17.90 -8.51
CA PRO A 496 -10.91 -18.30 -7.72
C PRO A 496 -10.90 -17.69 -6.32
N LEU A 497 -11.27 -16.42 -6.17
CA LEU A 497 -11.34 -15.78 -4.87
C LEU A 497 -12.43 -16.41 -3.98
N LEU A 498 -13.60 -16.72 -4.54
CA LEU A 498 -14.65 -17.44 -3.85
C LEU A 498 -14.22 -18.85 -3.48
N LEU A 499 -13.46 -19.53 -4.34
CA LEU A 499 -12.91 -20.86 -4.05
C LEU A 499 -11.88 -20.80 -2.92
N ILE A 500 -10.95 -19.84 -2.94
CA ILE A 500 -9.98 -19.62 -1.85
C ILE A 500 -10.71 -19.31 -0.55
N TYR A 501 -11.70 -18.43 -0.58
CA TYR A 501 -12.53 -18.11 0.58
C TYR A 501 -13.27 -19.35 1.10
N TRP A 502 -13.91 -20.11 0.22
CA TRP A 502 -14.66 -21.32 0.58
C TRP A 502 -13.74 -22.39 1.17
N ILE A 503 -12.57 -22.63 0.57
CA ILE A 503 -11.53 -23.51 1.12
C ILE A 503 -11.13 -23.00 2.51
N GLY A 504 -10.86 -21.70 2.66
CA GLY A 504 -10.53 -21.10 3.96
C GLY A 504 -11.59 -21.35 5.03
N VAL A 505 -12.87 -21.20 4.69
CA VAL A 505 -14.00 -21.42 5.61
C VAL A 505 -14.20 -22.90 5.93
N VAL A 506 -14.19 -23.77 4.92
CA VAL A 506 -14.43 -25.21 5.09
C VAL A 506 -13.30 -25.88 5.86
N PHE A 507 -12.07 -25.53 5.54
CA PHE A 507 -10.88 -26.05 6.22
C PHE A 507 -10.50 -25.25 7.47
N TRP A 508 -11.30 -24.26 7.86
CA TRP A 508 -11.01 -23.44 9.04
C TRP A 508 -10.89 -24.29 10.31
N SER A 509 -11.91 -25.11 10.59
CA SER A 509 -11.95 -25.92 11.82
C SER A 509 -10.90 -27.03 11.84
N SER A 510 -10.56 -27.58 10.67
CA SER A 510 -9.76 -28.80 10.55
C SER A 510 -8.28 -28.56 10.29
N LEU A 511 -7.92 -27.42 9.69
CA LEU A 511 -6.55 -27.13 9.29
C LEU A 511 -6.10 -25.75 9.75
N VAL A 512 -6.81 -24.68 9.35
CA VAL A 512 -6.34 -23.30 9.58
C VAL A 512 -6.36 -22.94 11.06
N GLY A 513 -7.44 -23.23 11.77
CA GLY A 513 -7.59 -22.97 13.20
C GLY A 513 -6.55 -23.68 14.05
N PRO A 514 -6.39 -25.02 13.94
CA PRO A 514 -5.32 -25.75 14.65
C PRO A 514 -3.92 -25.25 14.31
N PHE A 515 -3.64 -24.93 13.04
CA PHE A 515 -2.35 -24.38 12.62
C PHE A 515 -2.06 -23.03 13.29
N LEU A 516 -3.02 -22.09 13.24
CA LEU A 516 -2.86 -20.77 13.86
C LEU A 516 -2.74 -20.88 15.39
N TYR A 517 -3.45 -21.82 16.02
CA TYR A 517 -3.31 -22.08 17.45
C TYR A 517 -1.93 -22.66 17.81
N GLY A 518 -1.41 -23.59 17.00
CA GLY A 518 -0.05 -24.11 17.15
C GLY A 518 1.00 -23.02 16.98
N TYR A 519 0.82 -22.14 16.00
CA TYR A 519 1.70 -20.99 15.78
C TYR A 519 1.62 -19.98 16.95
N GLN A 520 0.43 -19.64 17.44
CA GLN A 520 0.23 -18.81 18.64
C GLN A 520 0.94 -19.42 19.86
N SER A 521 0.84 -20.73 20.04
CA SER A 521 1.53 -21.45 21.13
C SER A 521 3.05 -21.39 20.99
N LEU A 522 3.58 -21.52 19.77
CA LEU A 522 5.00 -21.34 19.48
C LEU A 522 5.48 -19.93 19.87
N LEU A 523 4.73 -18.89 19.47
CA LEU A 523 5.04 -17.50 19.83
C LEU A 523 5.04 -17.29 21.34
N PHE A 524 4.06 -17.84 22.05
CA PHE A 524 3.96 -17.74 23.50
C PHE A 524 5.16 -18.41 24.20
N ASN A 525 5.59 -19.58 23.71
CA ASN A 525 6.78 -20.26 24.22
C ASN A 525 8.08 -19.48 23.95
N LEU A 526 8.19 -18.85 22.77
CA LEU A 526 9.33 -17.97 22.45
C LEU A 526 9.38 -16.76 23.39
N TYR A 527 8.23 -16.13 23.64
CA TYR A 527 8.10 -15.04 24.61
C TYR A 527 8.56 -15.47 26.01
N GLY A 528 8.06 -16.62 26.50
CA GLY A 528 8.43 -17.15 27.82
C GLY A 528 9.91 -17.54 27.93
N LEU A 529 10.53 -18.05 26.87
CA LEU A 529 11.95 -18.41 26.84
C LEU A 529 12.89 -17.20 26.98
N ILE A 530 12.48 -16.04 26.47
CA ILE A 530 13.30 -14.81 26.48
C ILE A 530 13.12 -14.05 27.80
N THR A 531 11.93 -14.12 28.40
CA THR A 531 11.55 -13.34 29.58
C THR A 531 11.74 -14.08 30.91
N GLY A 532 11.77 -15.41 30.89
CA GLY A 532 12.09 -16.26 32.04
C GLY A 532 13.57 -16.56 32.13
#